data_AF-A0A2N6A6S0-F1
#
_entry.id   AF-A0A2N6A6S0-F1
#
_cell.length_a   1.000
_cell.length_b   1.000
_cell.length_c   1.000
_cell.angle_alpha   90.00
_cell.angle_beta   90.00
_cell.angle_gamma   90.00
#
_symmetry.space_group_name_H-M   'P 1'
#
loop_
_entity.id
_entity.type
_entity.pdbx_description
1 polymer ?
#
loop_
_entity_poly.entity_id
_entity_poly.type
_entity_poly.pdbx_seq_one_letter_code
_entity_poly.pdbx_strand_id
1 'polypeptide(L)'
;MTIKLSFFLYLYFAFIVVWAIFSVIALYHMFKFGFKKLSTYAVIVLYILVALFMLSISVYYINQFDWTLVIFDSSNINNSPYSF
;
A
#
# COMPACT_ATOMS: atom_id res chain seq x y z
N MET A 1 -22.16 15.27 -1.61
CA MET A 1 -21.03 14.44 -1.15
C MET A 1 -20.18 14.10 -2.36
N THR A 2 -18.89 14.40 -2.27
CA THR A 2 -17.93 14.17 -3.34
C THR A 2 -16.87 13.19 -2.85
N ILE A 3 -16.73 12.04 -3.50
CA ILE A 3 -15.72 11.03 -3.16
C ILE A 3 -14.61 11.10 -4.19
N LYS A 4 -13.39 11.36 -3.72
CA LYS A 4 -12.17 11.36 -4.54
C LYS A 4 -11.46 10.02 -4.43
N LEU A 5 -10.79 9.61 -5.52
CA LEU A 5 -9.96 8.41 -5.54
C LEU A 5 -8.84 8.44 -4.49
N SER A 6 -8.37 9.63 -4.11
CA SER A 6 -7.36 9.86 -3.08
C SER A 6 -7.71 9.27 -1.70
N PHE A 7 -8.98 9.01 -1.39
CA PHE A 7 -9.36 8.33 -0.15
C PHE A 7 -8.72 6.93 -0.06
N PHE A 8 -8.75 6.16 -1.15
CA PHE A 8 -8.15 4.83 -1.20
C PHE A 8 -6.62 4.88 -1.12
N LEU A 9 -6.00 5.95 -1.61
CA LEU A 9 -4.56 6.16 -1.49
C LEU A 9 -4.13 6.30 -0.01
N TYR A 10 -4.90 7.05 0.80
CA TYR A 10 -4.60 7.17 2.23
C TYR A 10 -4.76 5.85 2.98
N LEU A 11 -5.79 5.05 2.65
CA LEU A 11 -5.98 3.72 3.21
C LEU A 11 -4.80 2.80 2.86
N TYR A 12 -4.34 2.86 1.61
CA TYR A 12 -3.15 2.13 1.16
C TYR A 12 -1.88 2.55 1.93
N PHE A 13 -1.67 3.85 2.15
CA PHE A 13 -0.52 4.30 2.95
C PHE A 13 -0.58 3.82 4.40
N ALA A 14 -1.76 3.83 5.03
CA ALA A 14 -1.94 3.25 6.37
C ALA A 14 -1.57 1.76 6.39
N PHE A 15 -1.96 1.02 5.36
CA PHE A 15 -1.58 -0.39 5.19
C PHE A 15 -0.06 -0.56 5.07
N ILE A 16 0.64 0.24 4.25
CA ILE A 16 2.12 0.18 4.16
C ILE A 16 2.75 0.38 5.53
N VAL A 17 2.31 1.38 6.30
CA VAL A 17 2.90 1.70 7.60
C VAL A 17 2.76 0.51 8.54
N VAL A 18 1.56 -0.08 8.62
CA VAL A 18 1.30 -1.26 9.46
C VAL A 18 2.13 -2.46 8.99
N TRP A 19 2.18 -2.72 7.68
CA TRP A 19 2.99 -3.78 7.10
C TRP A 19 4.48 -3.61 7.38
N ALA A 20 5.01 -2.37 7.28
CA ALA A 20 6.40 -2.07 7.56
C ALA A 20 6.75 -2.30 9.03
N ILE A 21 5.88 -1.90 9.96
CA ILE A 21 6.04 -2.17 11.40
C ILE A 21 6.11 -3.68 11.65
N PHE A 22 5.16 -4.46 11.12
CA PHE A 22 5.18 -5.92 11.28
C PHE A 22 6.41 -6.56 10.64
N SER A 23 6.86 -6.06 9.49
CA SER A 23 8.08 -6.54 8.81
C SER A 23 9.32 -6.31 9.67
N VAL A 24 9.45 -5.14 10.30
CA VAL A 24 10.56 -4.84 11.23
C VAL A 24 10.50 -5.74 12.46
N ILE A 25 9.33 -5.97 13.04
CA ILE A 25 9.15 -6.87 14.19
C ILE A 25 9.56 -8.30 13.81
N ALA A 26 9.14 -8.79 12.65
CA ALA A 26 9.49 -10.12 12.15
C ALA A 26 11.00 -10.26 11.94
N LEU A 27 11.63 -9.26 11.31
CA LEU A 27 13.08 -9.22 11.12
C LEU A 27 13.82 -9.22 12.46
N TYR A 28 13.40 -8.38 13.41
CA TYR A 28 13.95 -8.36 14.77
C TYR A 28 13.85 -9.73 15.44
N HIS A 29 12.70 -10.39 15.32
CA HIS A 29 12.49 -11.72 15.88
C HIS A 29 13.41 -12.76 15.24
N MET A 30 13.61 -12.73 13.91
CA MET A 30 14.54 -13.63 13.23
C MET A 30 16.00 -13.38 13.63
N PHE A 31 16.41 -12.12 13.80
CA PHE A 31 17.76 -11.81 14.25
C PHE A 31 18.02 -12.21 15.71
N LYS A 32 17.04 -12.05 16.59
CA LYS A 32 17.19 -12.33 18.03
C LYS A 32 16.98 -13.79 18.40
N PHE A 33 15.97 -14.43 17.83
CA PHE A 33 15.53 -15.79 18.19
C PHE A 33 15.74 -16.82 17.08
N GLY A 34 16.08 -16.39 15.87
CA GLY A 34 16.37 -17.29 14.77
C GLY A 34 17.66 -18.08 15.02
N PHE A 35 17.71 -19.28 14.45
CA PHE A 35 18.94 -20.07 14.44
C PHE A 35 20.03 -19.29 13.73
N LYS A 36 21.19 -19.12 14.38
CA LYS A 36 22.37 -18.40 13.84
C LYS A 36 23.10 -19.21 12.75
N LYS A 37 22.36 -19.76 11.79
CA LYS A 37 22.86 -20.48 10.63
C LYS A 37 22.97 -19.51 9.45
N LEU A 38 23.94 -19.75 8.57
CA LEU A 38 24.11 -18.97 7.33
C LEU A 38 22.81 -18.90 6.50
N SER A 39 22.05 -20.00 6.46
CA SER A 39 20.76 -20.08 5.79
C SER A 39 19.75 -19.04 6.29
N THR A 40 19.69 -18.78 7.60
CA THR A 40 18.78 -17.78 8.18
C THR A 40 19.11 -16.37 7.69
N TYR A 41 20.40 -16.02 7.61
CA TYR A 41 20.82 -14.73 7.07
C TYR A 41 20.52 -14.60 5.57
N ALA A 42 20.73 -15.67 4.80
CA ALA A 42 20.40 -15.69 3.38
C ALA A 42 18.89 -15.47 3.14
N VAL A 43 18.04 -16.10 3.96
CA VAL A 43 16.58 -15.92 3.90
C VAL A 43 16.17 -14.49 4.27
N ILE A 44 16.80 -13.89 5.29
CA ILE A 44 16.54 -12.49 5.66
C ILE A 44 16.87 -11.54 4.50
N VAL A 45 18.05 -11.71 3.89
CA VAL A 45 18.45 -10.88 2.74
C VAL A 45 17.49 -11.06 1.58
N LEU A 46 17.13 -12.30 1.25
CA LEU A 46 16.16 -12.61 0.19
C LEU A 46 14.80 -11.95 0.46
N TYR A 47 14.30 -12.05 1.69
CA TYR A 47 13.05 -11.41 2.10
C TYR A 47 13.11 -9.89 1.89
N ILE A 48 14.18 -9.22 2.32
CA ILE A 48 14.34 -7.76 2.16
C ILE A 48 14.34 -7.40 0.67
N LEU A 49 15.08 -8.14 -0.17
CA LEU A 49 15.14 -7.88 -1.61
C LEU A 49 13.76 -8.03 -2.27
N VAL A 50 13.04 -9.11 -1.97
CA VAL A 50 11.68 -9.34 -2.50
C VAL A 50 10.71 -8.27 -2.01
N ALA A 51 10.79 -7.88 -0.74
CA ALA A 51 9.96 -6.83 -0.17
C ALA A 51 10.18 -5.47 -0.84
N LEU A 52 11.44 -5.08 -1.05
CA LEU A 52 11.79 -3.85 -1.77
C LEU A 52 11.36 -3.88 -3.23
N PHE A 53 11.52 -5.02 -3.90
CA PHE A 53 11.08 -5.20 -5.28
C PHE A 53 9.56 -5.05 -5.41
N MET A 54 8.79 -5.71 -4.53
CA MET A 54 7.34 -5.59 -4.50
C MET A 54 6.88 -4.17 -4.18
N LEU A 55 7.54 -3.49 -3.23
CA LEU A 55 7.25 -2.10 -2.90
C LEU A 55 7.50 -1.18 -4.12
N SER A 56 8.60 -1.39 -4.84
CA SER A 56 8.94 -0.63 -6.05
C SER A 56 7.88 -0.80 -7.14
N ILE A 57 7.45 -2.04 -7.41
CA ILE A 57 6.36 -2.33 -8.35
C ILE A 57 5.08 -1.62 -7.92
N SER A 58 4.76 -1.67 -6.63
CA SER A 58 3.54 -1.05 -6.12
C SER A 58 3.55 0.47 -6.32
N VAL A 59 4.67 1.14 -6.04
CA VAL A 59 4.84 2.58 -6.30
C VAL A 59 4.73 2.90 -7.79
N TYR A 60 5.30 2.06 -8.66
CA TYR A 60 5.20 2.24 -10.11
C TYR A 60 3.74 2.27 -10.58
N TYR A 61 2.92 1.30 -10.16
CA TYR A 61 1.50 1.26 -10.54
C TYR A 61 0.70 2.43 -9.94
N ILE A 62 0.98 2.82 -8.70
CA ILE A 62 0.29 3.93 -8.03
C ILE A 62 0.55 5.27 -8.75
N ASN A 63 1.76 5.49 -9.23
CA ASN A 63 2.10 6.71 -9.94
C ASN A 63 1.43 6.86 -11.32
N GLN A 64 0.80 5.81 -11.84
CA GLN A 64 0.06 5.88 -13.11
C GLN A 64 -1.36 6.45 -12.94
N PHE A 65 -1.89 6.51 -11.72
CA PHE A 65 -3.24 6.98 -11.47
C PHE A 65 -3.30 8.48 -11.20
N ASP A 66 -4.31 9.15 -11.78
CA ASP A 66 -4.66 10.52 -11.40
C ASP A 66 -5.51 10.51 -10.12
N TRP A 67 -4.88 10.92 -9.01
CA TRP A 67 -5.51 10.96 -7.69
C TRP A 67 -6.48 12.13 -7.51
N THR A 68 -6.53 13.08 -8.45
CA THR A 68 -7.47 14.20 -8.43
C THR A 68 -8.86 13.81 -8.97
N LEU A 69 -8.97 12.63 -9.59
CA LEU A 69 -10.19 12.14 -10.18
C LEU A 69 -11.31 11.97 -9.14
N VAL A 70 -12.46 12.59 -9.44
CA VAL A 70 -13.69 12.48 -8.67
C VAL A 70 -14.47 11.28 -9.19
N ILE A 71 -14.69 10.28 -8.33
CA ILE A 71 -15.40 9.04 -8.69
C ILE A 71 -16.91 9.21 -8.50
N PHE A 72 -17.30 10.01 -7.52
CA PHE A 72 -18.71 10.28 -7.22
C PHE A 72 -18.87 11.74 -6.85
N ASP A 73 -19.82 12.41 -7.50
CA ASP A 73 -20.26 13.75 -7.15
C ASP A 73 -21.80 13.80 -7.13
N SER A 74 -22.37 13.92 -5.94
CA SER A 74 -23.82 13.98 -5.79
C SER A 74 -24.46 15.27 -6.37
N SER A 75 -23.67 16.29 -6.70
CA SER A 75 -24.20 17.55 -7.26
C SER A 75 -24.71 17.40 -8.71
N ASN A 76 -24.22 16.41 -9.45
CA ASN A 76 -24.67 16.11 -10.82
C ASN A 76 -25.98 15.31 -10.87
N ILE A 77 -26.45 14.76 -9.75
CA ILE A 77 -27.68 13.97 -9.69
C ILE A 77 -28.93 14.87 -9.81
N ASN A 78 -28.85 16.10 -9.30
CA ASN A 78 -29.97 17.03 -9.26
C ASN A 78 -30.14 17.87 -10.54
N ASN A 79 -29.17 17.80 -11.48
CA ASN A 79 -29.15 18.59 -12.72
C ASN A 79 -29.37 17.73 -13.97
N SER A 80 -29.82 16.49 -13.81
CA SER A 80 -30.25 15.64 -14.92
C SER A 80 -31.50 16.24 -15.58
N PRO A 81 -31.52 16.49 -16.91
CA PRO A 81 -32.71 16.98 -17.60
C PRO A 81 -33.88 15.98 -17.63
N TYR A 82 -33.73 14.82 -16.98
CA TYR A 82 -34.72 13.75 -16.90
C TYR A 82 -35.37 13.64 -15.51
N SER A 83 -35.38 14.70 -14.71
CA SER A 83 -36.17 14.76 -13.47
C SER A 83 -37.66 14.86 -13.81
N PHE A 84 -38.40 13.77 -13.61
CA PHE A 84 -39.87 13.78 -13.47
C PHE A 84 -40.27 14.23 -12.07
#